data_AF-A0A345GV46-F1
#
_entry.id   AF-A0A345GV46-F1
#
_cell.length_a   1.000
_cell.length_b   1.000
_cell.length_c   1.000
_cell.angle_alpha   90.00
_cell.angle_beta   90.00
_cell.angle_gamma   90.00
#
_symmetry.space_group_name_H-M   'P 1'
#
loop_
_entity.id
_entity.type
_entity.pdbx_description
1 polymer ?
#
loop_
_entity_poly.entity_id
_entity_poly.type
_entity_poly.pdbx_seq_one_letter_code
_entity_poly.pdbx_strand_id
1 'polypeptide(L)'
;MHTQKSFIKHKNKVVTLLLATVFTIGCSNNDELTPPTGTTTNTPSSDVPAAEVPTVNFADINFSNWKVTLPVDENNNGKPDEYLPNELINFGYQTLTSVQPFMYDDTEDESLVFYTYPESSTTNSSYSRTELRELINPSNSRENWTLSEGGTMKGRLKVVSVSQDTNSSDEFHDVIIMQIHGILSEEDVNAFNFPSNNGPPLIKIYWKDGYIWSHKKSLVDESTSGDALLTTSNTIWTDVKQNLGYVGYDAFNFEIIASDARISVQLNNNTPYIYEDISLDKWPFENYFKAGNYLTTTDNNAFSYIKYYNLYITH
;
A
#
# COMPACT_ATOMS: atom_id res chain seq x y z
N MET A 1 35.47 73.60 -25.10
CA MET A 1 36.87 73.10 -25.15
C MET A 1 37.02 72.02 -24.08
N HIS A 2 37.67 70.93 -24.44
CA HIS A 2 37.64 69.61 -23.80
C HIS A 2 37.87 69.58 -22.28
N THR A 3 37.03 68.82 -21.57
CA THR A 3 37.37 68.25 -20.26
C THR A 3 37.51 66.75 -20.40
N GLN A 4 38.75 66.29 -20.17
CA GLN A 4 39.26 64.95 -20.42
C GLN A 4 38.90 64.02 -19.26
N LYS A 5 38.45 62.81 -19.61
CA LYS A 5 38.08 61.71 -18.71
C LYS A 5 39.28 61.20 -17.92
N SER A 6 39.13 61.06 -16.61
CA SER A 6 40.03 60.29 -15.74
C SER A 6 39.59 58.83 -15.69
N PHE A 7 40.46 57.92 -16.12
CA PHE A 7 40.31 56.47 -15.98
C PHE A 7 40.82 56.02 -14.60
N ILE A 8 39.94 55.50 -13.75
CA ILE A 8 40.32 54.78 -12.54
C ILE A 8 40.29 53.28 -12.84
N LYS A 9 41.48 52.66 -12.89
CA LYS A 9 41.66 51.20 -12.91
C LYS A 9 41.20 50.61 -11.57
N HIS A 10 40.09 49.87 -11.55
CA HIS A 10 39.75 48.98 -10.44
C HIS A 10 40.40 47.61 -10.68
N LYS A 11 41.18 47.15 -9.69
CA LYS A 11 41.74 45.80 -9.63
C LYS A 11 40.71 44.84 -9.04
N ASN A 12 40.59 43.68 -9.69
CA ASN A 12 39.70 42.54 -9.45
C ASN A 12 39.60 42.07 -7.98
N LYS A 13 38.42 41.60 -7.60
CA LYS A 13 38.25 40.32 -6.86
C LYS A 13 36.97 39.63 -7.32
N VAL A 14 37.08 38.73 -8.30
CA VAL A 14 36.04 37.74 -8.58
C VAL A 14 36.18 36.68 -7.50
N VAL A 15 35.20 36.61 -6.60
CA VAL A 15 35.08 35.53 -5.62
C VAL A 15 34.33 34.40 -6.33
N THR A 16 35.07 33.42 -6.83
CA THR A 16 34.47 32.17 -7.32
C THR A 16 34.03 31.36 -6.11
N LEU A 17 32.73 31.38 -5.82
CA LEU A 17 32.15 30.51 -4.80
C LEU A 17 32.06 29.10 -5.40
N LEU A 18 32.99 28.22 -4.99
CA LEU A 18 32.96 26.80 -5.34
C LEU A 18 31.81 26.16 -4.56
N LEU A 19 30.67 25.94 -5.22
CA LEU A 19 29.56 25.20 -4.65
C LEU A 19 29.96 23.72 -4.64
N ALA A 20 30.38 23.22 -3.48
CA ALA A 20 30.64 21.80 -3.28
C ALA A 20 29.30 21.07 -3.26
N THR A 21 28.92 20.49 -4.40
CA THR A 21 27.81 19.55 -4.49
C THR A 21 28.20 18.29 -3.73
N VAL A 22 27.76 18.20 -2.47
CA VAL A 22 27.86 16.97 -1.70
C VAL A 22 26.81 16.02 -2.27
N PHE A 23 27.25 15.11 -3.16
CA PHE A 23 26.48 13.92 -3.47
C PHE A 23 26.48 13.05 -2.21
N THR A 24 25.44 13.18 -1.39
CA THR A 24 25.12 12.15 -0.40
C THR A 24 24.61 10.96 -1.19
N ILE A 25 25.50 10.01 -1.48
CA ILE A 25 25.12 8.66 -1.86
C ILE A 25 24.44 8.09 -0.61
N GLY A 26 23.11 8.18 -0.58
CA GLY A 26 22.32 7.42 0.38
C GLY A 26 22.48 5.96 0.03
N CYS A 27 23.24 5.22 0.84
CA CYS A 27 23.16 3.77 0.84
C CYS A 27 21.75 3.41 1.32
N SER A 28 20.84 3.12 0.39
CA SER A 28 19.66 2.34 0.70
C SER A 28 20.15 0.95 1.07
N ASN A 29 20.11 0.61 2.37
CA ASN A 29 20.37 -0.76 2.80
C ASN A 29 19.26 -1.63 2.21
N ASN A 30 19.63 -2.50 1.27
CA ASN A 30 18.79 -3.53 0.66
C ASN A 30 18.59 -4.71 1.62
N ASP A 31 18.19 -4.45 2.86
CA ASP A 31 17.87 -5.53 3.78
C ASP A 31 16.57 -6.18 3.31
N GLU A 32 16.66 -7.36 2.68
CA GLU A 32 15.50 -8.17 2.36
C GLU A 32 14.72 -8.48 3.63
N LEU A 33 13.40 -8.38 3.55
CA LEU A 33 12.53 -8.78 4.65
C LEU A 33 12.57 -10.29 4.79
N THR A 34 12.86 -10.78 6.00
CA THR A 34 12.78 -12.20 6.28
C THR A 34 11.32 -12.65 6.34
N PRO A 35 10.94 -13.76 5.69
CA PRO A 35 9.61 -14.36 5.83
C PRO A 35 9.27 -14.59 7.32
N PRO A 36 7.98 -14.52 7.71
CA PRO A 36 7.54 -14.96 9.03
C PRO A 36 7.98 -16.41 9.27
N THR A 37 8.44 -16.73 10.48
CA THR A 37 8.92 -18.07 10.82
C THR A 37 7.77 -19.08 10.78
N GLY A 38 7.66 -19.83 9.68
CA GLY A 38 6.84 -21.03 9.57
C GLY A 38 7.59 -22.27 10.06
N THR A 39 6.94 -23.13 10.83
CA THR A 39 7.50 -24.41 11.29
C THR A 39 7.69 -25.35 10.09
N THR A 40 8.89 -25.39 9.50
CA THR A 40 9.22 -26.37 8.44
C THR A 40 9.87 -27.61 9.07
N THR A 41 9.21 -28.75 8.94
CA THR A 41 9.82 -30.07 9.20
C THR A 41 10.88 -30.37 8.14
N ASN A 42 12.14 -30.32 8.55
CA ASN A 42 13.28 -30.72 7.73
C ASN A 42 13.18 -32.21 7.36
N THR A 43 13.06 -32.49 6.06
CA THR A 43 13.37 -33.82 5.49
C THR A 43 14.72 -33.72 4.78
N PRO A 44 15.68 -34.63 5.00
CA PRO A 44 16.98 -34.55 4.34
C PRO A 44 16.86 -34.97 2.87
N SER A 45 17.38 -34.13 1.97
CA SER A 45 17.51 -34.44 0.54
C SER A 45 18.90 -34.99 0.24
N SER A 46 18.97 -35.97 -0.67
CA SER A 46 20.20 -36.66 -1.10
C SER A 46 20.87 -35.91 -2.26
N ASP A 47 22.18 -35.69 -2.13
CA ASP A 47 23.03 -35.00 -3.11
C ASP A 47 23.17 -35.76 -4.44
N VAL A 48 22.72 -35.12 -5.53
CA VAL A 48 23.24 -35.35 -6.90
C VAL A 48 23.37 -33.98 -7.57
N PRO A 49 24.54 -33.63 -8.15
CA PRO A 49 24.71 -32.33 -8.78
C PRO A 49 24.02 -32.34 -10.15
N ALA A 50 22.81 -31.76 -10.21
CA ALA A 50 22.17 -31.35 -11.45
C ALA A 50 22.75 -30.01 -11.89
N ALA A 51 22.94 -29.82 -13.19
CA ALA A 51 23.34 -28.54 -13.76
C ALA A 51 22.40 -27.42 -13.27
N GLU A 52 22.94 -26.29 -12.85
CA GLU A 52 22.17 -25.10 -12.43
C GLU A 52 21.36 -24.58 -13.62
N VAL A 53 20.12 -25.06 -13.74
CA VAL A 53 19.07 -24.33 -14.45
C VAL A 53 18.87 -23.05 -13.65
N PRO A 54 18.97 -21.85 -14.23
CA PRO A 54 18.61 -20.63 -13.51
C PRO A 54 17.17 -20.81 -13.01
N THR A 55 17.03 -20.88 -11.69
CA THR A 55 15.72 -20.86 -11.04
C THR A 55 15.14 -19.48 -11.27
N VAL A 56 14.09 -19.38 -12.09
CA VAL A 56 13.32 -18.14 -12.17
C VAL A 56 12.64 -17.98 -10.82
N ASN A 57 13.10 -17.00 -10.06
CA ASN A 57 12.49 -16.63 -8.80
C ASN A 57 11.36 -15.63 -9.10
N PHE A 58 10.22 -15.83 -8.43
CA PHE A 58 9.09 -14.92 -8.45
C PHE A 58 9.00 -14.20 -7.11
N ALA A 59 8.19 -13.14 -7.05
CA ALA A 59 7.92 -12.45 -5.79
C ALA A 59 7.40 -13.44 -4.73
N ASP A 60 7.93 -13.33 -3.51
CA ASP A 60 7.51 -14.18 -2.39
C ASP A 60 6.20 -13.66 -1.79
N ILE A 61 5.08 -14.06 -2.41
CA ILE A 61 3.72 -13.68 -2.05
C ILE A 61 2.85 -14.94 -2.00
N ASN A 62 2.31 -15.25 -0.82
CA ASN A 62 1.39 -16.36 -0.66
C ASN A 62 -0.07 -15.92 -0.88
N PHE A 63 -0.66 -16.28 -2.02
CA PHE A 63 -2.04 -15.94 -2.39
C PHE A 63 -3.15 -16.72 -1.66
N SER A 64 -2.81 -17.65 -0.75
CA SER A 64 -3.78 -18.54 -0.11
C SER A 64 -4.90 -17.83 0.64
N ASN A 65 -4.66 -16.59 1.09
CA ASN A 65 -5.60 -15.77 1.84
C ASN A 65 -5.87 -14.43 1.14
N TRP A 66 -5.74 -14.35 -0.18
CA TRP A 66 -5.98 -13.11 -0.93
C TRP A 66 -6.96 -13.35 -2.07
N LYS A 67 -7.95 -12.47 -2.20
CA LYS A 67 -8.59 -12.22 -3.49
C LYS A 67 -7.98 -10.98 -4.13
N VAL A 68 -8.01 -10.89 -5.45
CA VAL A 68 -7.64 -9.66 -6.18
C VAL A 68 -8.88 -9.04 -6.81
N THR A 69 -8.99 -7.72 -6.74
CA THR A 69 -9.96 -6.92 -7.52
C THR A 69 -9.21 -6.22 -8.64
N LEU A 70 -9.69 -6.31 -9.88
CA LEU A 70 -9.15 -5.66 -11.07
C LEU A 70 -9.85 -4.31 -11.37
N PRO A 71 -9.29 -3.43 -12.21
CA PRO A 71 -9.88 -2.13 -12.48
C PRO A 71 -10.93 -2.17 -13.60
N VAL A 72 -11.35 -3.36 -14.05
CA VAL A 72 -12.18 -3.58 -15.25
C VAL A 72 -13.42 -4.42 -14.92
N ASP A 73 -14.42 -4.36 -15.80
CA ASP A 73 -15.64 -5.17 -15.74
C ASP A 73 -15.80 -5.93 -17.08
N GLU A 74 -14.94 -6.92 -17.32
CA GLU A 74 -14.91 -7.65 -18.60
C GLU A 74 -16.17 -8.51 -18.79
N ASN A 75 -16.75 -8.99 -17.68
CA ASN A 75 -17.99 -9.79 -17.71
C ASN A 75 -19.27 -8.93 -17.77
N ASN A 76 -19.15 -7.59 -17.74
CA ASN A 76 -20.23 -6.62 -17.85
C ASN A 76 -21.34 -6.79 -16.78
N ASN A 77 -20.97 -7.13 -15.55
CA ASN A 77 -21.91 -7.30 -14.44
C ASN A 77 -22.17 -6.01 -13.63
N GLY A 78 -21.51 -4.91 -14.01
CA GLY A 78 -21.59 -3.60 -13.36
C GLY A 78 -20.68 -3.44 -12.15
N LYS A 79 -19.68 -4.31 -11.98
CA LYS A 79 -18.70 -4.30 -10.87
C LYS A 79 -17.33 -4.70 -11.39
N PRO A 80 -16.25 -4.27 -10.72
CA PRO A 80 -14.92 -4.74 -11.07
C PRO A 80 -14.81 -6.26 -10.91
N ASP A 81 -14.05 -6.89 -11.80
CA ASP A 81 -13.77 -8.31 -11.76
C ASP A 81 -12.91 -8.68 -10.54
N GLU A 82 -13.25 -9.81 -9.92
CA GLU A 82 -12.55 -10.32 -8.74
C GLU A 82 -12.19 -11.80 -8.94
N TYR A 83 -11.01 -12.19 -8.47
CA TYR A 83 -10.52 -13.57 -8.52
C TYR A 83 -10.14 -14.03 -7.11
N LEU A 84 -10.60 -15.24 -6.76
CA LEU A 84 -10.50 -15.81 -5.42
C LEU A 84 -9.18 -16.57 -5.20
N PRO A 85 -8.80 -16.86 -3.93
CA PRO A 85 -7.54 -17.52 -3.63
C PRO A 85 -7.29 -18.81 -4.43
N ASN A 86 -8.31 -19.65 -4.61
CA ASN A 86 -8.20 -20.92 -5.34
C ASN A 86 -7.86 -20.75 -6.83
N GLU A 87 -8.06 -19.56 -7.40
CA GLU A 87 -7.69 -19.21 -8.77
C GLU A 87 -6.27 -18.63 -8.85
N LEU A 88 -5.74 -18.09 -7.75
CA LEU A 88 -4.47 -17.37 -7.70
C LEU A 88 -3.30 -18.25 -7.23
N ILE A 89 -3.53 -19.15 -6.27
CA ILE A 89 -2.49 -20.01 -5.68
C ILE A 89 -1.80 -20.90 -6.71
N ASN A 90 -0.60 -21.41 -6.36
CA ASN A 90 0.19 -22.32 -7.20
C ASN A 90 0.42 -21.77 -8.61
N PHE A 91 0.71 -20.46 -8.72
CA PHE A 91 0.88 -19.73 -9.98
C PHE A 91 -0.39 -19.70 -10.86
N GLY A 92 -1.57 -19.95 -10.29
CA GLY A 92 -2.84 -19.89 -11.03
C GLY A 92 -3.07 -18.53 -11.71
N TYR A 93 -2.68 -17.43 -11.05
CA TYR A 93 -2.76 -16.08 -11.61
C TYR A 93 -2.02 -15.93 -12.95
N GLN A 94 -0.93 -16.67 -13.18
CA GLN A 94 -0.17 -16.62 -14.42
C GLN A 94 -0.95 -17.22 -15.60
N THR A 95 -1.99 -18.01 -15.35
CA THR A 95 -2.80 -18.67 -16.39
C THR A 95 -4.08 -17.89 -16.73
N LEU A 96 -4.45 -16.91 -15.90
CA LEU A 96 -5.67 -16.13 -16.05
C LEU A 96 -5.43 -14.97 -17.02
N THR A 97 -5.88 -15.12 -18.27
CA THR A 97 -5.70 -14.11 -19.32
C THR A 97 -6.28 -12.74 -18.98
N SER A 98 -7.35 -12.70 -18.18
CA SER A 98 -7.97 -11.46 -17.69
C SER A 98 -7.15 -10.77 -16.59
N VAL A 99 -6.32 -11.51 -15.85
CA VAL A 99 -5.49 -10.97 -14.77
C VAL A 99 -4.15 -10.46 -15.29
N GLN A 100 -3.56 -11.15 -16.27
CA GLN A 100 -2.24 -10.85 -16.84
C GLN A 100 -1.98 -9.38 -17.26
N PRO A 101 -2.96 -8.61 -17.77
CA PRO A 101 -2.72 -7.20 -18.10
C PRO A 101 -2.47 -6.33 -16.88
N PHE A 102 -2.95 -6.76 -15.70
CA PHE A 102 -3.00 -5.95 -14.49
C PHE A 102 -2.08 -6.49 -13.38
N MET A 103 -1.90 -7.81 -13.32
CA MET A 103 -1.07 -8.46 -12.32
C MET A 103 -0.21 -9.54 -12.97
N TYR A 104 1.10 -9.34 -12.98
CA TYR A 104 2.04 -10.22 -13.69
C TYR A 104 3.46 -10.15 -13.09
N ASP A 105 4.23 -11.20 -13.32
CA ASP A 105 5.61 -11.28 -12.86
C ASP A 105 6.53 -10.40 -13.71
N ASP A 106 7.41 -9.68 -13.04
CA ASP A 106 8.62 -9.13 -13.64
C ASP A 106 9.81 -9.96 -13.15
N THR A 107 10.28 -10.85 -14.02
CA THR A 107 11.37 -11.78 -13.73
C THR A 107 12.75 -11.12 -13.76
N GLU A 108 12.87 -9.87 -14.19
CA GLU A 108 14.16 -9.16 -14.19
C GLU A 108 14.59 -8.76 -12.76
N ASP A 109 13.62 -8.51 -11.88
CA ASP A 109 13.87 -8.12 -10.48
C ASP A 109 13.04 -8.91 -9.46
N GLU A 110 12.52 -10.09 -9.83
CA GLU A 110 11.81 -11.01 -8.95
C GLU A 110 10.60 -10.34 -8.24
N SER A 111 9.84 -9.54 -8.99
CA SER A 111 8.70 -8.79 -8.45
C SER A 111 7.38 -9.11 -9.13
N LEU A 112 6.29 -8.79 -8.46
CA LEU A 112 4.94 -8.84 -9.00
C LEU A 112 4.45 -7.42 -9.25
N VAL A 113 4.07 -7.14 -10.49
CA VAL A 113 3.55 -5.85 -10.93
C VAL A 113 2.05 -5.79 -10.67
N PHE A 114 1.57 -4.66 -10.16
CA PHE A 114 0.17 -4.26 -10.08
C PHE A 114 -0.01 -2.98 -10.92
N TYR A 115 -0.66 -3.13 -12.05
CA TYR A 115 -0.99 -2.05 -12.98
C TYR A 115 -2.46 -1.66 -12.85
N THR A 116 -2.74 -0.37 -12.71
CA THR A 116 -4.10 0.16 -12.55
C THR A 116 -4.27 1.43 -13.37
N TYR A 117 -5.44 1.57 -13.98
CA TYR A 117 -5.95 2.79 -14.61
C TYR A 117 -7.44 2.97 -14.26
N PRO A 118 -8.03 4.18 -14.39
CA PRO A 118 -9.44 4.40 -14.11
C PRO A 118 -10.38 3.78 -15.16
N GLU A 119 -11.27 2.89 -14.73
CA GLU A 119 -12.35 2.34 -15.56
C GLU A 119 -13.54 1.87 -14.68
N SER A 120 -13.36 0.82 -13.89
CA SER A 120 -14.38 0.26 -12.98
C SER A 120 -13.98 0.40 -11.52
N SER A 121 -14.95 0.59 -10.63
CA SER A 121 -14.72 0.75 -9.19
C SER A 121 -15.76 0.00 -8.35
N THR A 122 -15.36 -0.39 -7.14
CA THR A 122 -16.28 -1.03 -6.19
C THR A 122 -17.33 -0.05 -5.67
N THR A 123 -18.50 -0.54 -5.26
CA THR A 123 -19.66 0.24 -4.81
C THR A 123 -19.38 1.43 -3.88
N ASN A 124 -18.45 1.28 -2.92
CA ASN A 124 -18.16 2.32 -1.92
C ASN A 124 -16.97 3.23 -2.28
N SER A 125 -16.53 3.24 -3.54
CA SER A 125 -15.42 4.03 -4.04
C SER A 125 -15.65 4.51 -5.47
N SER A 126 -15.12 5.67 -5.79
CA SER A 126 -15.07 6.22 -7.15
C SER A 126 -13.80 5.84 -7.92
N TYR A 127 -12.88 5.10 -7.30
CA TYR A 127 -11.52 4.91 -7.78
C TYR A 127 -11.23 3.44 -8.09
N SER A 128 -10.55 3.20 -9.20
CA SER A 128 -10.16 1.87 -9.68
C SER A 128 -8.95 1.32 -8.94
N ARG A 129 -8.81 -0.01 -8.93
CA ARG A 129 -7.72 -0.70 -8.24
C ARG A 129 -7.34 -2.00 -8.92
N THR A 130 -6.07 -2.35 -8.77
CA THR A 130 -5.56 -3.71 -8.88
C THR A 130 -4.98 -4.04 -7.52
N GLU A 131 -5.80 -4.59 -6.64
CA GLU A 131 -5.49 -4.65 -5.21
C GLU A 131 -5.96 -5.95 -4.58
N LEU A 132 -5.10 -6.51 -3.73
CA LEU A 132 -5.39 -7.69 -2.93
C LEU A 132 -6.25 -7.29 -1.72
N ARG A 133 -7.21 -8.14 -1.37
CA ARG A 133 -8.03 -8.06 -0.16
C ARG A 133 -7.89 -9.36 0.62
N GLU A 134 -7.46 -9.26 1.87
CA GLU A 134 -7.24 -10.40 2.74
C GLU A 134 -8.54 -11.16 3.01
N LEU A 135 -8.51 -12.48 2.88
CA LEU A 135 -9.55 -13.41 3.30
C LEU A 135 -8.97 -14.30 4.41
N ILE A 136 -9.10 -13.90 5.69
CA ILE A 136 -8.64 -14.75 6.82
C ILE A 136 -9.33 -16.12 6.81
N ASN A 137 -10.58 -16.16 6.32
CA ASN A 137 -11.25 -17.35 5.85
C ASN A 137 -11.51 -17.26 4.33
N PRO A 138 -10.77 -18.01 3.49
CA PRO A 138 -10.96 -18.03 2.04
C PRO A 138 -12.37 -18.36 1.56
N SER A 139 -13.18 -19.04 2.39
CA SER A 139 -14.55 -19.44 2.06
C SER A 139 -15.60 -18.43 2.51
N ASN A 140 -15.26 -17.48 3.39
CA ASN A 140 -16.19 -16.49 3.93
C ASN A 140 -15.51 -15.12 4.10
N SER A 141 -15.75 -14.21 3.15
CA SER A 141 -15.20 -12.85 3.22
C SER A 141 -15.78 -11.99 4.36
N ARG A 142 -16.84 -12.44 5.03
CA ARG A 142 -17.45 -11.75 6.17
C ARG A 142 -16.79 -12.09 7.51
N GLU A 143 -15.98 -13.15 7.57
CA GLU A 143 -15.11 -13.43 8.72
C GLU A 143 -13.81 -12.64 8.59
N ASN A 144 -13.47 -11.87 9.61
CA ASN A 144 -12.36 -10.92 9.65
C ASN A 144 -11.81 -10.83 11.09
N TRP A 145 -10.74 -10.06 11.32
CA TRP A 145 -10.04 -10.01 12.61
C TRP A 145 -10.25 -8.69 13.35
N THR A 146 -10.33 -8.74 14.67
CA THR A 146 -10.44 -7.60 15.57
C THR A 146 -9.05 -7.04 15.92
N LEU A 147 -8.96 -5.78 16.36
CA LEU A 147 -7.67 -5.23 16.80
C LEU A 147 -7.06 -6.02 17.98
N SER A 148 -7.90 -6.62 18.83
CA SER A 148 -7.44 -7.42 19.97
C SER A 148 -6.83 -8.77 19.56
N GLU A 149 -7.32 -9.38 18.48
CA GLU A 149 -6.64 -10.51 17.83
C GLU A 149 -5.32 -10.04 17.18
N GLY A 150 -5.34 -8.84 16.61
CA GLY A 150 -4.17 -8.20 16.04
C GLY A 150 -3.79 -8.77 14.67
N GLY A 151 -2.78 -8.17 14.05
CA GLY A 151 -2.30 -8.58 12.75
C GLY A 151 -1.08 -7.79 12.33
N THR A 152 -0.18 -8.42 11.59
CA THR A 152 0.99 -7.78 10.99
C THR A 152 0.94 -7.96 9.48
N MET A 153 1.10 -6.86 8.74
CA MET A 153 1.36 -6.89 7.30
C MET A 153 2.69 -6.21 7.03
N LYS A 154 3.59 -6.89 6.32
CA LYS A 154 4.89 -6.34 5.92
C LYS A 154 5.24 -6.72 4.49
N GLY A 155 5.92 -5.85 3.78
CA GLY A 155 6.34 -6.12 2.41
C GLY A 155 7.41 -5.17 1.91
N ARG A 156 8.16 -5.64 0.92
CA ARG A 156 9.10 -4.85 0.14
C ARG A 156 8.45 -4.49 -1.19
N LEU A 157 8.39 -3.20 -1.51
CA LEU A 157 7.70 -2.70 -2.69
C LEU A 157 8.37 -1.46 -3.28
N LYS A 158 8.03 -1.12 -4.52
CA LYS A 158 8.37 0.17 -5.13
C LYS A 158 7.23 0.68 -5.98
N VAL A 159 7.10 2.00 -6.03
CA VAL A 159 6.31 2.67 -7.08
C VAL A 159 7.20 2.77 -8.30
N VAL A 160 6.74 2.28 -9.46
CA VAL A 160 7.51 2.30 -10.71
C VAL A 160 7.21 3.56 -11.49
N SER A 161 5.94 3.89 -11.63
CA SER A 161 5.48 5.06 -12.36
C SER A 161 4.05 5.39 -11.96
N VAL A 162 3.73 6.67 -11.96
CA VAL A 162 2.38 7.20 -11.78
C VAL A 162 2.21 8.36 -12.76
N SER A 163 1.04 8.46 -13.38
CA SER A 163 0.70 9.59 -14.25
C SER A 163 0.70 10.91 -13.48
N GLN A 164 1.14 12.00 -14.12
CA GLN A 164 1.07 13.36 -13.58
C GLN A 164 -0.36 13.77 -13.25
N ASP A 165 -0.53 14.54 -12.18
CA ASP A 165 -1.80 15.19 -11.84
C ASP A 165 -1.76 16.66 -12.28
N THR A 166 -2.57 17.01 -13.27
CA THR A 166 -2.67 18.39 -13.76
C THR A 166 -3.80 19.19 -13.10
N ASN A 167 -4.53 18.57 -12.17
CA ASN A 167 -5.76 19.09 -11.58
C ASN A 167 -5.63 19.41 -10.07
N SER A 168 -4.51 19.06 -9.44
CA SER A 168 -4.23 19.35 -8.03
C SER A 168 -2.91 20.11 -7.84
N SER A 169 -2.50 20.29 -6.58
CA SER A 169 -1.19 20.84 -6.23
C SER A 169 -0.07 19.82 -6.29
N ASP A 170 -0.42 18.54 -6.34
CA ASP A 170 0.53 17.42 -6.33
C ASP A 170 1.05 17.21 -7.76
N GLU A 171 2.30 16.76 -7.91
CA GLU A 171 2.90 16.55 -9.24
C GLU A 171 2.35 15.30 -9.92
N PHE A 172 2.09 14.26 -9.13
CA PHE A 172 1.57 12.97 -9.58
C PHE A 172 0.24 12.66 -8.92
N HIS A 173 -0.55 11.83 -9.59
CA HIS A 173 -1.72 11.26 -8.94
C HIS A 173 -1.31 10.43 -7.73
N ASP A 174 -2.10 10.52 -6.67
CA ASP A 174 -1.91 9.73 -5.46
C ASP A 174 -2.23 8.24 -5.68
N VAL A 175 -1.48 7.37 -5.00
CA VAL A 175 -1.75 5.92 -4.98
C VAL A 175 -1.74 5.41 -3.55
N ILE A 176 -2.75 4.63 -3.17
CA ILE A 176 -2.76 3.87 -1.94
C ILE A 176 -2.14 2.49 -2.21
N ILE A 177 -1.14 2.14 -1.40
CA ILE A 177 -0.34 0.93 -1.57
C ILE A 177 -0.71 -0.15 -0.54
N MET A 178 -1.02 0.23 0.69
CA MET A 178 -1.37 -0.70 1.78
C MET A 178 -2.48 -0.13 2.65
N GLN A 179 -3.36 -0.99 3.19
CA GLN A 179 -4.47 -0.57 4.03
C GLN A 179 -4.76 -1.57 5.16
N ILE A 180 -5.37 -1.07 6.24
CA ILE A 180 -6.26 -1.84 7.11
C ILE A 180 -7.65 -1.27 6.90
N HIS A 181 -8.60 -2.10 6.49
CA HIS A 181 -9.97 -1.65 6.25
C HIS A 181 -10.93 -2.22 7.28
N GLY A 182 -11.74 -1.35 7.90
CA GLY A 182 -12.78 -1.76 8.84
C GLY A 182 -13.95 -2.42 8.14
N ILE A 183 -14.60 -3.35 8.82
CA ILE A 183 -15.81 -4.04 8.38
C ILE A 183 -16.72 -4.26 9.59
N LEU A 184 -18.02 -4.05 9.40
CA LEU A 184 -18.99 -4.40 10.43
C LEU A 184 -19.07 -5.92 10.54
N SER A 185 -19.12 -6.42 11.78
CA SER A 185 -19.33 -7.84 12.05
C SER A 185 -20.67 -8.32 11.50
N GLU A 186 -20.80 -9.62 11.24
CA GLU A 186 -22.11 -10.18 10.85
C GLU A 186 -23.15 -9.98 11.95
N GLU A 187 -22.74 -10.00 13.23
CA GLU A 187 -23.58 -9.74 14.38
C GLU A 187 -24.16 -8.32 14.34
N ASP A 188 -23.34 -7.29 14.16
CA ASP A 188 -23.78 -5.89 14.11
C ASP A 188 -24.67 -5.62 12.91
N VAL A 189 -24.33 -6.18 11.74
CA VAL A 189 -25.16 -6.04 10.54
C VAL A 189 -26.56 -6.58 10.78
N ASN A 190 -26.67 -7.75 11.44
CA ASN A 190 -27.95 -8.36 11.75
C ASN A 190 -28.70 -7.62 12.86
N ALA A 191 -28.01 -7.22 13.93
CA ALA A 191 -28.60 -6.55 15.09
C ALA A 191 -29.21 -5.18 14.73
N PHE A 192 -28.52 -4.41 13.87
CA PHE A 192 -28.94 -3.06 13.47
C PHE A 192 -29.56 -2.99 12.08
N ASN A 193 -29.71 -4.14 11.40
CA ASN A 193 -30.29 -4.27 10.07
C ASN A 193 -29.61 -3.34 9.04
N PHE A 194 -28.27 -3.30 9.07
CA PHE A 194 -27.48 -2.52 8.12
C PHE A 194 -27.59 -3.11 6.70
N PRO A 195 -27.63 -2.27 5.65
CA PRO A 195 -27.75 -2.74 4.27
C PRO A 195 -26.45 -3.34 3.72
N SER A 196 -25.33 -3.16 4.43
CA SER A 196 -24.02 -3.70 4.08
C SER A 196 -23.15 -3.83 5.33
N ASN A 197 -22.05 -4.56 5.23
CA ASN A 197 -21.03 -4.68 6.26
C ASN A 197 -19.91 -3.63 6.14
N ASN A 198 -20.12 -2.53 5.41
CA ASN A 198 -19.07 -1.54 5.16
C ASN A 198 -18.65 -0.79 6.44
N GLY A 199 -17.36 -0.79 6.75
CA GLY A 199 -16.73 0.08 7.77
C GLY A 199 -15.79 1.11 7.14
N PRO A 200 -15.26 2.08 7.91
CA PRO A 200 -14.27 3.02 7.40
C PRO A 200 -12.87 2.38 7.28
N PRO A 201 -12.02 2.82 6.34
CA PRO A 201 -10.63 2.33 6.27
C PRO A 201 -9.82 2.85 7.46
N LEU A 202 -9.38 1.98 8.36
CA LEU A 202 -8.64 2.35 9.57
C LEU A 202 -7.28 2.98 9.25
N ILE A 203 -6.52 2.34 8.35
CA ILE A 203 -5.21 2.82 7.87
C ILE A 203 -5.22 2.84 6.34
N LYS A 204 -4.72 3.91 5.76
CA LYS A 204 -4.32 3.98 4.35
C LYS A 204 -2.90 4.50 4.25
N ILE A 205 -2.05 3.76 3.56
CA ILE A 205 -0.68 4.14 3.25
C ILE A 205 -0.66 4.64 1.82
N TYR A 206 -0.44 5.95 1.67
CA TYR A 206 -0.32 6.62 0.40
C TYR A 206 1.13 6.76 -0.01
N TRP A 207 1.40 6.61 -1.29
CA TRP A 207 2.52 7.25 -1.96
C TRP A 207 2.02 8.55 -2.60
N LYS A 208 2.66 9.68 -2.27
CA LYS A 208 2.33 11.02 -2.77
C LYS A 208 3.60 11.77 -3.12
N ASP A 209 3.83 12.07 -4.40
CA ASP A 209 5.02 12.76 -4.88
C ASP A 209 6.34 12.21 -4.30
N GLY A 210 6.45 10.88 -4.22
CA GLY A 210 7.62 10.20 -3.65
C GLY A 210 7.63 10.05 -2.13
N TYR A 211 6.66 10.59 -1.40
CA TYR A 211 6.55 10.46 0.05
C TYR A 211 5.56 9.38 0.47
N ILE A 212 5.89 8.65 1.54
CA ILE A 212 4.98 7.71 2.18
C ILE A 212 4.21 8.42 3.29
N TRP A 213 2.88 8.42 3.16
CA TRP A 213 1.97 9.03 4.12
C TRP A 213 1.06 7.97 4.74
N SER A 214 1.02 7.92 6.06
CA SER A 214 0.03 7.13 6.80
C SER A 214 -1.16 8.02 7.14
N HIS A 215 -2.34 7.63 6.69
CA HIS A 215 -3.61 8.23 7.09
C HIS A 215 -4.34 7.25 8.01
N LYS A 216 -4.63 7.67 9.24
CA LYS A 216 -5.33 6.86 10.25
C LYS A 216 -6.68 7.47 10.59
N LYS A 217 -7.73 6.64 10.61
CA LYS A 217 -9.06 7.07 11.06
C LYS A 217 -9.12 7.25 12.57
N SER A 218 -9.60 8.41 13.02
CA SER A 218 -9.76 8.78 14.43
C SER A 218 -11.12 9.41 14.68
N LEU A 219 -11.59 9.37 15.92
CA LEU A 219 -12.83 10.01 16.33
C LEU A 219 -12.71 11.54 16.23
N VAL A 220 -13.77 12.18 15.75
CA VAL A 220 -13.94 13.64 15.80
C VAL A 220 -14.24 14.08 17.23
N ASP A 221 -15.08 13.33 17.93
CA ASP A 221 -15.41 13.53 19.35
C ASP A 221 -15.13 12.24 20.11
N GLU A 222 -14.09 12.27 20.93
CA GLU A 222 -13.65 11.14 21.76
C GLU A 222 -14.67 10.70 22.81
N SER A 223 -15.70 11.51 23.09
CA SER A 223 -16.82 11.11 23.96
C SER A 223 -17.85 10.22 23.28
N THR A 224 -17.82 10.10 21.94
CA THR A 224 -18.70 9.19 21.18
C THR A 224 -18.56 7.75 21.68
N SER A 225 -19.68 7.02 21.78
CA SER A 225 -19.72 5.67 22.33
C SER A 225 -20.92 4.86 21.81
N GLY A 226 -20.85 3.54 21.97
CA GLY A 226 -21.93 2.62 21.60
C GLY A 226 -22.21 2.64 20.11
N ASP A 227 -23.47 2.43 19.73
CA ASP A 227 -23.92 2.26 18.35
C ASP A 227 -23.61 3.47 17.44
N ALA A 228 -23.38 4.66 18.03
CA ALA A 228 -22.98 5.86 17.29
C ALA A 228 -21.62 5.70 16.58
N LEU A 229 -20.79 4.74 17.01
CA LEU A 229 -19.50 4.41 16.41
C LEU A 229 -19.64 3.61 15.10
N LEU A 230 -20.75 2.88 14.92
CA LEU A 230 -21.02 1.95 13.81
C LEU A 230 -21.42 2.70 12.53
N THR A 231 -20.53 3.55 12.03
CA THR A 231 -20.77 4.39 10.84
C THR A 231 -19.48 4.71 10.09
N THR A 232 -19.61 5.06 8.82
CA THR A 232 -18.54 5.60 7.98
C THR A 232 -18.54 7.13 7.88
N SER A 233 -19.46 7.80 8.60
CA SER A 233 -19.65 9.25 8.53
C SER A 233 -18.38 10.03 8.90
N ASN A 234 -18.07 11.06 8.11
CA ASN A 234 -16.99 12.01 8.41
C ASN A 234 -17.29 12.94 9.59
N THR A 235 -18.53 12.95 10.11
CA THR A 235 -18.89 13.65 11.34
C THR A 235 -18.46 12.90 12.59
N ILE A 236 -18.24 11.58 12.48
CA ILE A 236 -17.78 10.71 13.56
C ILE A 236 -16.30 10.38 13.39
N TRP A 237 -15.85 10.10 12.16
CA TRP A 237 -14.50 9.65 11.87
C TRP A 237 -13.73 10.56 10.90
N THR A 238 -12.60 11.09 11.34
CA THR A 238 -11.69 11.93 10.54
C THR A 238 -10.32 11.26 10.32
N ASP A 239 -9.55 11.74 9.34
CA ASP A 239 -8.20 11.24 9.08
C ASP A 239 -7.18 12.11 9.82
N VAL A 240 -6.33 11.49 10.66
CA VAL A 240 -5.05 12.07 11.06
C VAL A 240 -3.97 11.58 10.10
N LYS A 241 -2.99 12.43 9.78
CA LYS A 241 -2.01 12.17 8.71
C LYS A 241 -0.59 12.32 9.23
N GLN A 242 0.26 11.35 8.90
CA GLN A 242 1.68 11.36 9.23
C GLN A 242 2.52 11.10 7.98
N ASN A 243 3.45 12.01 7.68
CA ASN A 243 4.49 11.76 6.68
C ASN A 243 5.60 10.91 7.33
N LEU A 244 5.90 9.77 6.73
CA LEU A 244 6.88 8.81 7.25
C LEU A 244 8.26 8.95 6.58
N GLY A 245 8.33 9.65 5.44
CA GLY A 245 9.58 9.92 4.74
C GLY A 245 9.46 9.82 3.22
N TYR A 246 10.52 10.28 2.54
CA TYR A 246 10.66 10.21 1.09
C TYR A 246 11.31 8.89 0.67
N VAL A 247 10.74 8.24 -0.36
CA VAL A 247 11.29 7.06 -1.03
C VAL A 247 11.47 7.26 -2.53
N GLY A 248 10.88 8.31 -3.12
CA GLY A 248 10.89 8.52 -4.56
C GLY A 248 10.30 7.30 -5.29
N TYR A 249 11.05 6.73 -6.21
CA TYR A 249 10.71 5.49 -6.94
C TYR A 249 11.61 4.31 -6.53
N ASP A 250 12.44 4.47 -5.49
CA ASP A 250 13.29 3.40 -4.97
C ASP A 250 12.46 2.36 -4.23
N ALA A 251 12.96 1.12 -4.16
CA ALA A 251 12.32 0.07 -3.38
C ALA A 251 12.52 0.28 -1.87
N PHE A 252 11.44 0.13 -1.11
CA PHE A 252 11.39 0.33 0.32
C PHE A 252 10.66 -0.84 1.01
N ASN A 253 10.95 -1.03 2.29
CA ASN A 253 10.24 -1.95 3.15
C ASN A 253 9.18 -1.17 3.93
N PHE A 254 8.00 -1.74 4.11
CA PHE A 254 6.95 -1.16 4.93
C PHE A 254 6.31 -2.22 5.81
N GLU A 255 6.01 -1.86 7.05
CA GLU A 255 5.36 -2.74 8.03
C GLU A 255 4.24 -2.00 8.77
N ILE A 256 3.12 -2.70 8.94
CA ILE A 256 1.99 -2.31 9.78
C ILE A 256 1.80 -3.43 10.80
N ILE A 257 1.86 -3.09 12.10
CA ILE A 257 1.52 -3.99 13.20
C ILE A 257 0.32 -3.40 13.92
N ALA A 258 -0.81 -4.11 13.88
CA ALA A 258 -2.02 -3.78 14.61
C ALA A 258 -2.20 -4.71 15.81
N SER A 259 -2.60 -4.14 16.93
CA SER A 259 -2.85 -4.82 18.20
C SER A 259 -3.91 -4.03 18.98
N ASP A 260 -4.33 -4.55 20.13
CA ASP A 260 -5.32 -3.89 20.97
C ASP A 260 -4.95 -2.43 21.27
N ALA A 261 -5.86 -1.51 20.94
CA ALA A 261 -5.70 -0.06 21.05
C ALA A 261 -4.42 0.56 20.43
N ARG A 262 -3.68 -0.17 19.58
CA ARG A 262 -2.34 0.28 19.13
C ARG A 262 -2.00 -0.17 17.71
N ILE A 263 -1.51 0.76 16.89
CA ILE A 263 -0.97 0.50 15.55
C ILE A 263 0.43 1.10 15.43
N SER A 264 1.38 0.28 14.99
CA SER A 264 2.73 0.70 14.60
C SER A 264 2.83 0.72 13.08
N VAL A 265 3.33 1.80 12.50
CA VAL A 265 3.69 1.88 11.08
C VAL A 265 5.17 2.21 10.93
N GLN A 266 5.89 1.42 10.13
CA GLN A 266 7.33 1.56 9.95
C GLN A 266 7.70 1.61 8.47
N LEU A 267 8.49 2.63 8.11
CA LEU A 267 9.11 2.76 6.80
C LEU A 267 10.61 2.39 6.91
N ASN A 268 11.04 1.39 6.14
CA ASN A 268 12.40 0.85 6.18
C ASN A 268 12.82 0.53 7.63
N ASN A 269 14.08 0.82 7.98
CA ASN A 269 14.63 0.65 9.31
C ASN A 269 14.46 1.91 10.19
N ASN A 270 13.56 2.84 9.82
CA ASN A 270 13.32 4.05 10.61
C ASN A 270 12.64 3.71 11.94
N THR A 271 12.66 4.65 12.88
CA THR A 271 11.85 4.53 14.09
C THR A 271 10.36 4.43 13.72
N PRO A 272 9.63 3.41 14.19
CA PRO A 272 8.21 3.28 13.88
C PRO A 272 7.41 4.45 14.46
N TYR A 273 6.39 4.88 13.73
CA TYR A 273 5.39 5.81 14.24
C TYR A 273 4.26 5.01 14.90
N ILE A 274 3.94 5.36 16.14
CA ILE A 274 2.93 4.65 16.94
C ILE A 274 1.67 5.50 17.05
N TYR A 275 0.54 4.94 16.61
CA TYR A 275 -0.79 5.38 16.99
C TYR A 275 -1.24 4.56 18.20
N GLU A 276 -1.54 5.23 19.30
CA GLU A 276 -2.07 4.62 20.52
C GLU A 276 -2.99 5.67 21.16
N ASP A 277 -4.30 5.49 20.99
CA ASP A 277 -5.31 6.50 21.34
C ASP A 277 -6.69 5.88 21.58
N ILE A 278 -7.59 6.70 22.15
CA ILE A 278 -8.97 6.31 22.49
C ILE A 278 -9.81 5.93 21.26
N SER A 279 -9.43 6.38 20.06
CA SER A 279 -10.17 5.99 18.84
C SER A 279 -9.88 4.56 18.44
N LEU A 280 -8.67 4.06 18.72
CA LEU A 280 -8.32 2.64 18.53
C LEU A 280 -8.95 1.76 19.59
N ASP A 281 -8.95 2.19 20.85
CA ASP A 281 -9.66 1.51 21.96
C ASP A 281 -11.16 1.38 21.68
N LYS A 282 -11.76 2.40 21.05
CA LYS A 282 -13.18 2.43 20.68
C LYS A 282 -13.45 1.94 19.25
N TRP A 283 -12.49 1.37 18.53
CA TRP A 283 -12.69 0.94 17.15
C TRP A 283 -13.63 -0.28 17.13
N PRO A 284 -14.89 -0.16 16.67
CA PRO A 284 -15.87 -1.22 16.83
C PRO A 284 -15.85 -2.25 15.69
N PHE A 285 -14.96 -2.08 14.71
CA PHE A 285 -14.96 -2.86 13.48
C PHE A 285 -13.97 -4.02 13.55
N GLU A 286 -14.34 -5.14 12.94
CA GLU A 286 -13.37 -6.12 12.46
C GLU A 286 -12.58 -5.51 11.29
N ASN A 287 -11.54 -6.19 10.83
CA ASN A 287 -10.54 -5.63 9.93
C ASN A 287 -10.03 -6.68 8.94
N TYR A 288 -9.60 -6.19 7.78
CA TYR A 288 -8.82 -6.98 6.83
C TYR A 288 -7.74 -6.10 6.20
N PHE A 289 -6.60 -6.71 5.88
CA PHE A 289 -5.53 -6.06 5.14
C PHE A 289 -5.87 -5.90 3.65
N LYS A 290 -5.28 -4.87 3.04
CA LYS A 290 -5.23 -4.69 1.59
C LYS A 290 -3.84 -4.27 1.16
N ALA A 291 -3.39 -4.74 0.02
CA ALA A 291 -2.11 -4.36 -0.57
C ALA A 291 -2.17 -4.46 -2.09
N GLY A 292 -1.52 -3.52 -2.78
CA GLY A 292 -1.46 -3.52 -4.25
C GLY A 292 -1.39 -2.09 -4.78
N ASN A 293 -2.27 -1.79 -5.73
CA ASN A 293 -2.35 -0.51 -6.40
C ASN A 293 -3.80 0.01 -6.39
N TYR A 294 -4.05 1.02 -5.56
CA TYR A 294 -5.33 1.71 -5.52
C TYR A 294 -5.16 3.18 -5.91
N LEU A 295 -5.37 3.46 -7.19
CA LEU A 295 -5.13 4.74 -7.85
C LEU A 295 -6.26 5.74 -7.54
N THR A 296 -5.96 6.82 -6.83
CA THR A 296 -7.00 7.73 -6.30
C THR A 296 -7.34 8.89 -7.24
N THR A 297 -7.65 8.58 -8.48
CA THR A 297 -8.12 9.55 -9.49
C THR A 297 -9.13 8.90 -10.43
N THR A 298 -9.94 9.73 -11.09
CA THR A 298 -10.86 9.33 -12.17
C THR A 298 -10.46 9.93 -13.51
N ASP A 299 -9.26 10.49 -13.63
CA ASP A 299 -8.76 10.99 -14.92
C ASP A 299 -8.54 9.82 -15.87
N ASN A 300 -9.20 9.84 -17.04
CA ASN A 300 -9.17 8.75 -18.02
C ASN A 300 -7.77 8.45 -18.57
N ASN A 301 -6.81 9.38 -18.47
CA ASN A 301 -5.43 9.15 -18.91
C ASN A 301 -4.50 8.75 -17.74
N ALA A 302 -5.03 8.64 -16.53
CA ALA A 302 -4.23 8.29 -15.37
C ALA A 302 -3.89 6.81 -15.36
N PHE A 303 -2.73 6.51 -14.77
CA PHE A 303 -2.28 5.15 -14.55
C PHE A 303 -1.26 5.09 -13.42
N SER A 304 -1.01 3.89 -12.91
CA SER A 304 0.11 3.63 -12.00
C SER A 304 0.59 2.19 -12.09
N TYR A 305 1.86 1.98 -11.78
CA TYR A 305 2.54 0.69 -11.70
C TYR A 305 3.22 0.57 -10.35
N ILE A 306 2.84 -0.44 -9.56
CA ILE A 306 3.42 -0.75 -8.26
C ILE A 306 4.01 -2.16 -8.33
N LYS A 307 5.20 -2.35 -7.78
CA LYS A 307 5.84 -3.66 -7.69
C LYS A 307 5.94 -4.11 -6.25
N TYR A 308 5.63 -5.38 -5.99
CA TYR A 308 5.89 -6.05 -4.72
C TYR A 308 6.92 -7.16 -4.93
N TYR A 309 7.98 -7.14 -4.14
CA TYR A 309 9.02 -8.17 -4.11
C TYR A 309 8.66 -9.28 -3.14
N ASN A 310 7.98 -8.91 -2.05
CA ASN A 310 7.39 -9.83 -1.10
C ASN A 310 6.24 -9.16 -0.36
N LEU A 311 5.34 -9.98 0.17
CA LEU A 311 4.22 -9.54 0.99
C LEU A 311 3.83 -10.65 1.96
N TYR A 312 3.85 -10.32 3.24
CA TYR A 312 3.55 -11.26 4.32
C TYR A 312 2.47 -10.71 5.23
N ILE A 313 1.58 -11.59 5.67
CA ILE A 313 0.59 -11.34 6.72
C ILE A 313 0.68 -12.40 7.80
N THR A 314 0.48 -12.01 9.06
CA THR A 314 0.38 -12.91 10.22
C THR A 314 -0.63 -12.37 11.22
N HIS A 315 -1.32 -13.27 11.92
CA HIS A 315 -2.15 -13.01 13.09
C HIS A 315 -1.60 -13.78 14.29
#